data_AF-A0A257IYR8-F1
#
_entry.id   AF-A0A257IYR8-F1
#
_cell.length_a   1.000
_cell.length_b   1.000
_cell.length_c   1.000
_cell.angle_alpha   90.00
_cell.angle_beta   90.00
_cell.angle_gamma   90.00
#
_symmetry.space_group_name_H-M   'P 1'
#
loop_
_entity.id
_entity.type
_entity.pdbx_description
1 polymer ?
#
loop_
_entity_poly.entity_id
_entity_poly.type
_entity_poly.pdbx_seq_one_letter_code
_entity_poly.pdbx_strand_id
1 'polypeptide(L)'
;MFDWLLNELWKYTFSNLGSWHEHIAEVTPFSIEEDIDYSKKGCTYINHEKHEDLKLLYSKTDNYIKIIINKIFEIGTKDLYSSISNKSLETKKFVYEIEQILAQNGIELPICDNLEKYDIEQNDGWGNEFRKSEII
;
A
#
# COMPACT_ATOMS: atom_id res chain seq x y z
N MET A 1 -5.12 16.03 -1.35
CA MET A 1 -3.82 15.31 -1.34
C MET A 1 -3.97 13.90 -0.78
N PHE A 2 -4.55 13.74 0.42
CA PHE A 2 -4.77 12.41 1.01
C PHE A 2 -5.62 11.49 0.12
N ASP A 3 -6.72 11.99 -0.46
CA ASP A 3 -7.54 11.20 -1.41
C ASP A 3 -6.77 10.73 -2.65
N TRP A 4 -5.83 11.55 -3.13
CA TRP A 4 -4.97 11.18 -4.25
C TRP A 4 -4.07 10.01 -3.85
N LEU A 5 -3.41 10.10 -2.69
CA LEU A 5 -2.56 9.02 -2.18
C LEU A 5 -3.35 7.72 -2.00
N LEU A 6 -4.55 7.78 -1.42
CA LEU A 6 -5.41 6.60 -1.27
C LEU A 6 -5.77 5.98 -2.63
N ASN A 7 -6.05 6.81 -3.64
CA ASN A 7 -6.31 6.32 -4.99
C ASN A 7 -5.07 5.69 -5.63
N GLU A 8 -3.87 6.25 -5.39
CA GLU A 8 -2.63 5.65 -5.87
C GLU A 8 -2.35 4.30 -5.20
N LEU A 9 -2.53 4.19 -3.87
CA LEU A 9 -2.40 2.93 -3.15
C LEU A 9 -3.38 1.87 -3.69
N TRP A 10 -4.63 2.27 -4.01
CA TRP A 10 -5.65 1.36 -4.50
C TRP A 10 -5.34 0.76 -5.87
N LYS A 11 -4.55 1.45 -6.72
CA LYS A 11 -4.21 0.95 -8.05
C LYS A 11 -3.53 -0.43 -8.04
N TYR A 12 -2.96 -0.85 -6.91
CA TYR A 12 -2.48 -2.21 -6.68
C TYR A 12 -3.45 -3.30 -7.20
N THR A 13 -4.76 -3.11 -7.05
CA THR A 13 -5.76 -4.15 -7.34
C THR A 13 -6.14 -4.29 -8.82
N PHE A 14 -5.70 -3.37 -9.69
CA PHE A 14 -6.12 -3.33 -11.10
C PHE A 14 -5.06 -2.78 -12.07
N SER A 15 -3.80 -2.66 -11.64
CA SER A 15 -2.73 -2.11 -12.46
C SER A 15 -1.52 -3.04 -12.53
N ASN A 16 -0.59 -2.76 -13.46
CA ASN A 16 0.68 -3.47 -13.53
C ASN A 16 1.45 -3.28 -12.22
N LEU A 17 1.68 -4.38 -11.51
CA LEU A 17 2.26 -4.32 -10.17
C LEU A 17 3.68 -3.77 -10.13
N GLY A 18 4.49 -4.04 -11.16
CA GLY A 18 5.83 -3.49 -11.28
C GLY A 18 5.81 -1.96 -11.40
N SER A 19 4.98 -1.43 -12.30
CA SER A 19 4.81 0.03 -12.45
C SER A 19 4.20 0.68 -11.20
N TRP A 20 3.24 0.00 -10.56
CA TRP A 20 2.67 0.47 -9.30
C TRP A 20 3.72 0.52 -8.19
N HIS A 21 4.54 -0.53 -8.06
CA HIS A 21 5.62 -0.60 -7.09
C HIS A 21 6.59 0.59 -7.24
N GLU A 22 7.09 0.84 -8.45
CA GLU A 22 8.05 1.91 -8.70
C GLU A 22 7.45 3.29 -8.34
N HIS A 23 6.20 3.54 -8.71
CA HIS A 23 5.53 4.80 -8.38
C HIS A 23 5.27 4.94 -6.87
N ILE A 24 4.70 3.92 -6.22
CA ILE A 24 4.35 4.00 -4.81
C ILE A 24 5.59 4.07 -3.91
N ALA A 25 6.69 3.43 -4.31
CA ALA A 25 7.96 3.49 -3.60
C ALA A 25 8.41 4.94 -3.33
N GLU A 26 8.19 5.87 -4.27
CA GLU A 26 8.59 7.28 -4.12
C GLU A 26 7.68 8.09 -3.18
N VAL A 27 6.46 7.63 -2.94
CA VAL A 27 5.45 8.39 -2.18
C VAL A 27 5.14 7.80 -0.81
N THR A 28 5.75 6.67 -0.44
CA THR A 28 5.59 6.10 0.90
C THR A 28 6.06 7.08 1.99
N PRO A 29 5.48 7.02 3.21
CA PRO A 29 6.00 7.76 4.35
C PRO A 29 7.49 7.53 4.58
N PHE A 30 7.96 6.28 4.43
CA PHE A 30 9.38 5.95 4.58
C PHE A 30 10.25 6.78 3.62
N SER A 31 9.92 6.80 2.34
CA SER A 31 10.71 7.50 1.32
C SER A 31 10.63 9.02 1.42
N ILE A 32 9.46 9.57 1.79
CA ILE A 32 9.25 11.02 1.89
C ILE A 32 9.88 11.61 3.17
N GLU A 33 9.80 10.90 4.30
CA GLU A 33 10.33 11.39 5.58
C GLU A 33 11.84 11.13 5.76
N GLU A 34 12.46 10.37 4.87
CA GLU A 34 13.91 10.14 4.86
C GLU A 34 14.68 11.46 4.71
N ASP A 35 15.65 11.68 5.61
CA ASP A 35 16.47 12.89 5.72
C ASP A 35 17.54 12.99 4.61
N ILE A 36 17.06 13.07 3.37
CA ILE A 36 17.86 13.26 2.17
C ILE A 36 17.21 14.39 1.35
N ASP A 37 18.05 15.26 0.79
CA ASP A 37 17.58 16.32 -0.12
C ASP A 37 16.93 15.72 -1.37
N TYR A 38 15.81 16.30 -1.81
CA TYR A 38 15.05 15.80 -2.95
C TYR A 38 15.91 15.63 -4.22
N SER A 39 16.87 16.53 -4.48
CA SER A 39 17.73 16.43 -5.67
C SER A 39 18.59 15.16 -5.71
N LYS A 40 18.75 14.48 -4.57
CA LYS A 40 19.53 13.24 -4.42
C LYS A 40 18.68 11.98 -4.34
N LYS A 41 17.34 12.10 -4.23
CA LYS A 41 16.44 10.94 -4.09
C LYS A 41 16.25 10.17 -5.41
N GLY A 42 16.57 10.79 -6.55
CA GLY A 42 16.42 10.12 -7.86
C GLY A 42 14.97 9.82 -8.25
N CYS A 43 14.02 10.60 -7.72
CA CYS A 43 12.60 10.45 -8.03
C CYS A 43 12.33 10.61 -9.54
N THR A 44 11.56 9.68 -10.09
CA THR A 44 11.14 9.59 -11.48
C THR A 44 9.65 9.97 -11.63
N TYR A 45 8.82 9.65 -10.65
CA TYR A 45 7.36 9.74 -10.73
C TYR A 45 6.77 10.98 -10.06
N ILE A 46 7.41 11.47 -9.00
CA ILE A 46 7.01 12.73 -8.36
C ILE A 46 8.02 13.84 -8.63
N ASN A 47 7.54 15.08 -8.65
CA ASN A 47 8.37 16.27 -8.69
C ASN A 47 8.60 16.83 -7.27
N HIS A 48 9.47 17.83 -7.14
CA HIS A 48 9.79 18.47 -5.86
C HIS A 48 8.57 19.06 -5.15
N GLU A 49 7.66 19.69 -5.88
CA GLU A 49 6.44 20.27 -5.31
C GLU A 49 5.55 19.18 -4.68
N LYS A 50 5.34 18.06 -5.40
CA LYS A 50 4.60 16.91 -4.89
C LYS A 50 5.28 16.27 -3.68
N HIS A 51 6.60 16.20 -3.67
CA HIS A 51 7.37 15.73 -2.53
C HIS A 51 7.11 16.59 -1.29
N GLU A 52 7.19 17.91 -1.42
CA GLU A 52 6.94 18.83 -0.29
C GLU A 52 5.48 18.77 0.19
N ASP A 53 4.52 18.62 -0.72
CA ASP A 53 3.12 18.39 -0.36
C ASP A 53 2.93 17.12 0.48
N LEU A 54 3.59 16.02 0.09
CA LEU A 54 3.55 14.74 0.81
C LEU A 54 4.27 14.86 2.15
N LYS A 55 5.40 15.56 2.21
CA LYS A 55 6.13 15.81 3.45
C LYS A 55 5.28 16.58 4.44
N LEU A 56 4.57 17.61 3.98
CA LEU A 56 3.62 18.36 4.79
C LEU A 56 2.45 17.48 5.26
N LEU A 57 1.90 16.65 4.37
CA LEU A 57 0.84 15.69 4.71
C LEU A 57 1.29 14.75 5.83
N TYR A 58 2.43 14.09 5.66
CA TYR A 58 2.94 13.10 6.63
C TYR A 58 3.39 13.73 7.96
N SER A 59 3.91 14.96 7.95
CA SER A 59 4.22 15.69 9.19
C SER A 59 3.02 15.92 10.12
N LYS A 60 1.80 15.89 9.56
CA LYS A 60 0.53 16.08 10.28
C LYS A 60 -0.24 14.77 10.45
N THR A 61 0.25 13.68 9.87
CA THR A 61 -0.44 12.39 9.85
C THR A 61 -0.01 11.57 11.05
N ASP A 62 -0.99 10.94 11.71
CA ASP A 62 -0.71 10.06 12.83
C ASP A 62 0.25 8.93 12.43
N ASN A 63 1.16 8.58 13.34
CA ASN A 63 2.19 7.58 13.06
C ASN A 63 1.60 6.21 12.71
N TYR A 64 0.46 5.83 13.29
CA TYR A 64 -0.23 4.59 12.96
C TYR A 64 -0.70 4.57 11.50
N ILE A 65 -1.21 5.69 10.99
CA ILE A 65 -1.62 5.80 9.58
C ILE A 65 -0.40 5.67 8.66
N LYS A 66 0.72 6.31 9.02
CA LYS A 66 1.98 6.19 8.24
C LYS A 66 2.48 4.74 8.20
N ILE A 67 2.42 4.04 9.34
CA ILE A 67 2.76 2.62 9.41
C ILE A 67 1.82 1.81 8.49
N ILE A 68 0.50 2.03 8.56
CA ILE A 68 -0.46 1.32 7.69
C ILE A 68 -0.15 1.54 6.21
N ILE A 69 0.18 2.77 5.79
CA ILE A 69 0.54 3.06 4.39
C ILE A 69 1.79 2.28 3.98
N ASN A 70 2.84 2.25 4.81
CA ASN A 70 4.03 1.44 4.54
C ASN A 70 3.68 -0.05 4.47
N LYS A 71 2.81 -0.55 5.35
CA LYS A 71 2.37 -1.96 5.35
C LYS A 71 1.59 -2.34 4.10
N ILE A 72 0.75 -1.44 3.57
CA ILE A 72 0.06 -1.64 2.29
C ILE A 72 1.07 -1.77 1.15
N PHE A 73 2.11 -0.93 1.14
CA PHE A 73 3.19 -1.06 0.17
C PHE A 73 3.96 -2.38 0.32
N GLU A 74 4.27 -2.80 1.56
CA GLU A 74 4.92 -4.09 1.82
C GLU A 74 4.04 -5.27 1.35
N ILE A 75 2.74 -5.26 1.64
CA ILE A 75 1.77 -6.25 1.15
C ILE A 75 1.83 -6.36 -0.37
N GLY A 76 1.80 -5.23 -1.06
CA GLY A 76 1.78 -5.25 -2.53
C GLY A 76 3.09 -5.65 -3.18
N THR A 77 4.21 -5.54 -2.48
CA THR A 77 5.54 -5.74 -3.07
C THR A 77 6.27 -6.98 -2.58
N LYS A 78 5.83 -7.58 -1.46
CA LYS A 78 6.54 -8.67 -0.78
C LYS A 78 6.82 -9.86 -1.69
N ASP A 79 5.84 -10.24 -2.50
CA ASP A 79 5.92 -11.39 -3.40
C ASP A 79 6.12 -10.98 -4.87
N LEU A 80 6.34 -9.70 -5.18
CA LEU A 80 6.46 -9.21 -6.56
C LEU A 80 7.60 -9.88 -7.34
N TYR A 81 8.66 -10.29 -6.64
CA TYR A 81 9.85 -10.93 -7.24
C TYR A 81 10.04 -12.39 -6.79
N SER A 82 9.02 -13.00 -6.20
CA SER A 82 9.05 -14.41 -5.76
C SER A 82 7.77 -15.14 -6.16
N SER A 83 7.77 -16.46 -6.06
CA SER A 83 6.53 -17.23 -6.17
C SER A 83 5.74 -17.13 -4.87
N ILE A 84 4.44 -16.84 -4.99
CA ILE A 84 3.50 -16.94 -3.87
C ILE A 84 3.51 -18.39 -3.39
N SER A 85 4.04 -18.62 -2.19
CA SER A 85 4.12 -19.95 -1.58
C SER A 85 3.48 -19.94 -0.20
N ASN A 86 2.95 -21.08 0.24
CA ASN A 86 2.32 -21.23 1.55
C ASN A 86 1.21 -20.21 1.85
N LYS A 87 0.43 -19.82 0.83
CA LYS A 87 -0.64 -18.81 0.94
C LYS A 87 -0.13 -17.44 1.43
N SER A 88 1.08 -17.06 1.00
CA SER A 88 1.77 -15.81 1.35
C SER A 88 1.75 -15.49 2.85
N LEU A 89 2.47 -16.29 3.64
CA LEU A 89 2.54 -16.13 5.10
C LEU A 89 3.03 -14.73 5.50
N GLU A 90 3.94 -14.14 4.73
CA GLU A 90 4.48 -12.81 5.01
C GLU A 90 3.43 -11.71 4.79
N THR A 91 2.67 -11.76 3.69
CA THR A 91 1.57 -10.82 3.45
C THR A 91 0.54 -10.90 4.58
N LYS A 92 0.23 -12.10 5.06
CA LYS A 92 -0.67 -12.29 6.22
C LYS A 92 -0.15 -11.64 7.49
N LYS A 93 1.17 -11.64 7.74
CA LYS A 93 1.75 -10.96 8.90
C LYS A 93 1.49 -9.46 8.83
N PHE A 94 1.69 -8.83 7.67
CA PHE A 94 1.42 -7.41 7.51
C PHE A 94 -0.07 -7.05 7.66
N VAL A 95 -0.97 -7.89 7.15
CA VAL A 95 -2.42 -7.72 7.36
C VAL A 95 -2.74 -7.79 8.85
N TYR A 96 -2.22 -8.81 9.56
CA TYR A 96 -2.42 -8.94 11.00
C TYR A 96 -1.87 -7.73 11.78
N GLU A 97 -0.71 -7.20 11.41
CA GLU A 97 -0.16 -5.98 12.01
C GLU A 97 -1.10 -4.78 11.83
N ILE A 98 -1.71 -4.62 10.64
CA ILE A 98 -2.72 -3.58 10.40
C ILE A 98 -3.95 -3.82 11.30
N GLU A 99 -4.46 -5.04 11.37
CA GLU A 99 -5.61 -5.38 12.23
C GLU A 99 -5.36 -5.05 13.70
N GLN A 100 -4.16 -5.34 14.21
CA GLN A 100 -3.77 -4.99 15.58
C GLN A 100 -3.74 -3.48 15.80
N ILE A 101 -3.21 -2.71 14.84
CA ILE A 101 -3.21 -1.23 14.92
C ILE A 101 -4.64 -0.69 14.96
N LEU A 102 -5.53 -1.18 14.09
CA LEU A 102 -6.93 -0.77 14.07
C LEU A 102 -7.62 -1.07 15.41
N ALA A 103 -7.47 -2.30 15.91
CA ALA A 103 -8.04 -2.72 17.18
C ALA A 103 -7.54 -1.89 18.38
N GLN A 104 -6.23 -1.61 18.44
CA GLN A 104 -5.62 -0.77 19.49
C GLN A 104 -6.15 0.67 19.49
N ASN A 105 -6.60 1.16 18.34
CA ASN A 105 -7.18 2.49 18.18
C ASN A 105 -8.73 2.49 18.22
N GLY A 106 -9.35 1.35 18.58
CA GLY A 106 -10.80 1.23 18.67
C GLY A 106 -11.53 1.35 17.32
N ILE A 107 -10.84 1.05 16.22
CA ILE A 107 -11.42 1.05 14.87
C ILE A 107 -11.91 -0.37 14.57
N GLU A 108 -13.19 -0.48 14.21
CA GLU A 108 -13.76 -1.75 13.78
C GLU A 108 -13.13 -2.22 12.47
N LEU A 109 -12.82 -3.51 12.40
CA LEU A 109 -12.31 -4.12 11.18
C LEU A 109 -13.42 -4.14 10.11
N PRO A 110 -13.07 -3.94 8.83
CA PRO A 110 -14.05 -4.04 7.76
C PRO A 110 -14.60 -5.47 7.68
N ILE A 111 -15.91 -5.57 7.43
CA ILE A 111 -16.56 -6.86 7.13
C ILE A 111 -16.18 -7.26 5.71
N CYS A 112 -15.43 -8.35 5.59
CA CYS A 112 -14.80 -8.78 4.34
C CYS A 112 -15.54 -9.93 3.65
N ASP A 113 -16.82 -10.15 3.93
CA ASP A 113 -17.61 -11.26 3.37
C ASP A 113 -17.59 -11.30 1.83
N ASN A 114 -17.41 -10.14 1.19
CA ASN A 114 -17.27 -10.01 -0.25
C ASN A 114 -15.91 -10.47 -0.82
N LEU A 115 -14.91 -10.77 0.02
CA LEU A 115 -13.59 -11.24 -0.40
C LEU A 115 -13.57 -12.75 -0.63
N GLU A 116 -14.49 -13.52 -0.03
CA GLU A 116 -14.55 -14.98 -0.17
C GLU A 116 -14.84 -15.45 -1.61
N LYS A 117 -15.32 -14.54 -2.48
CA LYS A 117 -15.58 -14.81 -3.90
C LYS A 117 -14.32 -14.84 -4.77
N TYR A 118 -13.16 -14.39 -4.25
CA TYR A 118 -11.92 -14.34 -5.02
C TYR A 118 -11.02 -15.53 -4.67
N ASP A 119 -10.79 -16.41 -5.64
CA ASP A 119 -9.94 -17.58 -5.48
C ASP A 119 -8.47 -17.25 -5.73
N ILE A 120 -7.61 -17.65 -4.79
CA ILE A 120 -6.16 -17.52 -4.90
C ILE A 120 -5.58 -18.46 -5.95
N GLU A 121 -6.26 -19.54 -6.35
CA GLU A 121 -5.77 -20.47 -7.37
C GLU A 121 -5.89 -19.92 -8.81
N GLN A 122 -6.55 -18.77 -8.98
CA GLN A 122 -6.70 -18.11 -10.27
C GLN A 122 -5.49 -17.21 -10.61
N ASN A 123 -5.16 -17.11 -11.90
CA ASN A 123 -4.01 -16.36 -12.44
C ASN A 123 -2.70 -16.61 -11.66
N ASP A 124 -2.35 -17.89 -11.47
CA ASP A 124 -1.11 -18.33 -10.81
C ASP A 124 -0.88 -17.77 -9.40
N GLY A 125 -1.94 -17.57 -8.61
CA GLY A 125 -1.82 -17.01 -7.26
C GLY A 125 -2.28 -15.56 -7.13
N TRP A 126 -2.42 -14.85 -8.25
CA TRP A 126 -2.67 -13.41 -8.26
C TRP A 126 -4.16 -13.03 -8.23
N GLY A 127 -5.06 -13.98 -8.43
CA GLY A 127 -6.49 -13.73 -8.50
C GLY A 127 -6.88 -12.87 -9.69
N ASN A 128 -8.11 -12.34 -9.69
CA ASN A 128 -8.58 -11.44 -10.73
C ASN A 128 -8.48 -9.97 -10.29
N GLU A 129 -8.27 -9.08 -11.25
CA GLU A 129 -8.39 -7.64 -11.03
C GLU A 129 -9.80 -7.28 -10.53
N PHE A 130 -9.87 -6.30 -9.63
CA PHE A 130 -11.14 -5.73 -9.19
C PHE A 130 -11.00 -4.25 -8.83
N ARG A 131 -12.12 -3.53 -8.94
CA ARG A 131 -12.22 -2.11 -8.60
C ARG A 131 -12.80 -1.92 -7.22
N LYS A 132 -12.53 -0.73 -6.65
CA LYS A 132 -13.06 -0.30 -5.35
C LYS A 132 -14.57 -0.47 -5.22
N SER A 133 -15.32 -0.14 -6.26
CA SER A 133 -16.78 -0.25 -6.31
C SER A 133 -17.34 -1.67 -6.29
N GLU A 134 -16.49 -2.69 -6.42
CA GLU A 134 -16.92 -4.11 -6.44
C GLU A 134 -16.84 -4.76 -5.05
N ILE A 135 -16.27 -4.05 -4.07
CA ILE A 135 -16.04 -4.54 -2.71
C ILE A 135 -16.47 -3.57 -1.59
N ILE A 136 -16.81 -2.31 -1.90
CA ILE A 136 -17.31 -1.29 -0.95
C ILE A 136 -18.74 -0.91 -1.29
#